data_AF-A0A2E7DKZ9-F1
#
_entry.id   AF-A0A2E7DKZ9-F1
#
_cell.length_a   1.000
_cell.length_b   1.000
_cell.length_c   1.000
_cell.angle_alpha   90.00
_cell.angle_beta   90.00
_cell.angle_gamma   90.00
#
_symmetry.space_group_name_H-M   'P 1'
#
loop_
_entity.id
_entity.type
_entity.pdbx_description
1 polymer ?
#
loop_
_entity_poly.entity_id
_entity_poly.type
_entity_poly.pdbx_seq_one_letter_code
_entity_poly.pdbx_strand_id
1 'polypeptide(L)'
;MLNKYPTWKNVLILFVVILGFLYSVPNIYPDDEAIQVTTDSLTLSESDMETVITALEAAQVQFFGNEFSEENILIRFNSVDEQLIAKTAIEEALTDDYIVALNLAPTIPGWLRAIGAGKMNLGLDLQGGVHFLMEVDMEAALGRRMEDNLSNVRSILREERIRTRGTNVVDNSHLEIRFANSEMRSEARSVLLENFTDLQFQNRDSGNLSILDMRTPPDVVLQVQRDTLQANRTTILSRVDALGVAEPTVQQQGADRIVVELPGVQDPAQAIRFLQRIATLEFHLEAEPGASPASYTTYSNPDGLLVDVDNEVILQGDRISNVRSTLDQNGLPQVQINLDAQGGNQINRVTRDNVGRMMDILLSETRSRTITGFDDGGNEIEEVEFYEEKRLISHATIRTALPRTFVITGLTAREANDLSELIRSGSLAAPMTIVEQSVIGPTMGRENLEAGFRGVLVASVLVLIFMLFYYRVFGLAANTALIMNILLIFAVMSTLIPATLTLPGIVGIVLTVGMAVDANVLIFTRIREELGNGMPPQQAIDAGYNRAFTTIFDANLTTFLVAVVLFTIGTGPVKGFSVTLMIGIITSMFTAIVGTRALVNVIYGGRDIQKISIGSYGHLLSKKSGVEAA
;
A
#
# COMPACT_ATOMS: atom_id res chain seq x y z
N MET A 1 -46.31 7.29 -29.14
CA MET A 1 -46.78 7.86 -27.85
C MET A 1 -45.63 8.66 -27.27
N LEU A 2 -45.81 9.96 -27.02
CA LEU A 2 -44.76 10.76 -26.38
C LEU A 2 -44.39 10.15 -25.03
N ASN A 3 -43.11 10.17 -24.69
CA ASN A 3 -42.61 9.81 -23.37
C ASN A 3 -42.95 8.35 -22.96
N LYS A 4 -42.65 7.35 -23.79
CA LYS A 4 -42.53 5.93 -23.37
C LYS A 4 -41.07 5.51 -23.45
N TYR A 5 -40.46 5.16 -22.32
CA TYR A 5 -39.13 4.54 -22.33
C TYR A 5 -39.19 3.18 -23.03
N PRO A 6 -38.21 2.86 -23.91
CA PRO A 6 -38.04 1.50 -24.40
C PRO A 6 -37.91 0.51 -23.25
N THR A 7 -38.57 -0.64 -23.35
CA THR A 7 -38.58 -1.68 -22.30
C THR A 7 -37.17 -2.11 -21.90
N TRP A 8 -36.25 -2.22 -22.86
CA TRP A 8 -34.85 -2.56 -22.60
C TRP A 8 -34.13 -1.55 -21.68
N LYS A 9 -34.47 -0.25 -21.76
CA LYS A 9 -33.89 0.77 -20.88
C LYS A 9 -34.38 0.62 -19.44
N ASN A 10 -35.68 0.30 -19.27
CA ASN A 10 -36.22 0.04 -17.93
C ASN A 10 -35.63 -1.22 -17.31
N VAL A 11 -35.42 -2.27 -18.12
CA VAL A 11 -34.74 -3.50 -17.69
C VAL A 11 -33.29 -3.21 -17.30
N LEU A 12 -32.56 -2.40 -18.09
CA LEU A 12 -31.20 -1.98 -17.77
C LEU A 12 -31.14 -1.22 -16.44
N ILE A 13 -32.05 -0.26 -16.23
CA ILE A 13 -32.10 0.49 -14.96
C ILE A 13 -32.35 -0.49 -13.80
N LEU A 14 -33.36 -1.35 -13.90
CA LEU A 14 -33.67 -2.33 -12.85
C LEU A 14 -32.48 -3.25 -12.55
N PHE A 15 -31.77 -3.70 -13.57
CA PHE A 15 -30.56 -4.50 -13.42
C PHE A 15 -29.47 -3.74 -12.66
N VAL A 16 -29.23 -2.47 -13.00
CA VAL A 16 -28.29 -1.60 -12.28
C VAL A 16 -28.72 -1.38 -10.82
N VAL A 17 -30.02 -1.25 -10.53
CA VAL A 17 -30.52 -1.16 -9.14
C VAL A 17 -30.24 -2.44 -8.36
N ILE A 18 -30.51 -3.60 -8.95
CA ILE A 18 -30.31 -4.89 -8.29
C ILE A 18 -28.82 -5.11 -8.00
N LEU A 19 -27.94 -4.81 -8.95
CA LEU A 19 -26.50 -4.88 -8.74
C LEU A 19 -26.05 -3.89 -7.67
N GLY A 20 -26.51 -2.63 -7.73
CA GLY A 20 -26.20 -1.62 -6.74
C GLY A 20 -26.59 -2.07 -5.33
N PHE A 21 -27.79 -2.65 -5.18
CA PHE A 21 -28.22 -3.21 -3.91
C PHE A 21 -27.31 -4.38 -3.48
N LEU A 22 -27.16 -5.40 -4.33
CA LEU A 22 -26.40 -6.62 -4.03
C LEU A 22 -24.96 -6.32 -3.56
N TYR A 23 -24.28 -5.39 -4.25
CA TYR A 23 -22.90 -5.03 -3.96
C TYR A 23 -22.75 -3.96 -2.87
N SER A 24 -23.83 -3.27 -2.47
CA SER A 24 -23.80 -2.36 -1.31
C SER A 24 -24.02 -3.08 0.02
N VAL A 25 -24.74 -4.21 0.02
CA VAL A 25 -25.12 -4.98 1.22
C VAL A 25 -23.95 -5.42 2.10
N PRO A 26 -22.77 -5.85 1.58
CA PRO A 26 -21.63 -6.20 2.42
C PRO A 26 -21.23 -5.11 3.42
N ASN A 27 -21.42 -3.83 3.09
CA ASN A 27 -21.08 -2.72 3.98
C ASN A 27 -21.99 -2.59 5.21
N ILE A 28 -23.10 -3.34 5.28
CA ILE A 28 -24.00 -3.37 6.44
C ILE A 28 -23.47 -4.32 7.52
N TYR A 29 -22.55 -5.20 7.16
CA TYR A 29 -21.93 -6.17 8.07
C TYR A 29 -20.63 -5.55 8.62
N PRO A 30 -20.64 -4.96 9.84
CA PRO A 30 -19.41 -4.48 10.46
C PRO A 30 -18.49 -5.65 10.78
N ASP A 31 -17.19 -5.43 10.75
CA ASP A 31 -16.25 -6.42 11.25
C ASP A 31 -16.36 -6.52 12.78
N ASP A 32 -16.14 -7.73 13.28
CA ASP A 32 -16.05 -7.97 14.71
C ASP A 32 -14.62 -7.67 15.19
N GLU A 33 -14.51 -7.00 16.34
CA GLU A 33 -13.23 -6.82 17.01
C GLU A 33 -12.68 -8.19 17.39
N ALA A 34 -11.47 -8.53 16.93
CA ALA A 34 -10.91 -9.85 17.11
C ALA A 34 -9.47 -9.81 17.60
N ILE A 35 -9.04 -10.85 18.31
CA ILE A 35 -7.63 -11.12 18.54
C ILE A 35 -7.28 -12.36 17.75
N GLN A 36 -6.20 -12.25 16.99
CA GLN A 36 -5.60 -13.37 16.32
C GLN A 36 -4.32 -13.75 17.07
N VAL A 37 -4.28 -14.99 17.55
CA VAL A 37 -3.06 -15.58 18.09
C VAL A 37 -2.50 -16.53 17.03
N THR A 38 -1.28 -16.26 16.60
CA THR A 38 -0.52 -17.14 15.72
C THR A 38 0.76 -17.56 16.43
N THR A 39 1.35 -18.65 15.97
CA THR A 39 2.70 -19.03 16.34
C THR A 39 3.41 -19.52 15.10
N ASP A 40 4.68 -19.16 14.95
CA ASP A 40 5.42 -19.46 13.73
C ASP A 40 6.01 -20.88 13.74
N SER A 41 6.11 -21.52 14.91
CA SER A 41 6.95 -22.72 15.12
C SER A 41 6.20 -23.99 15.54
N LEU A 42 4.97 -23.88 16.02
CA LEU A 42 4.16 -25.01 16.52
C LEU A 42 2.79 -25.01 15.83
N THR A 43 2.20 -26.18 15.61
CA THR A 43 0.76 -26.24 15.31
C THR A 43 0.03 -25.84 16.58
N LEU A 44 -0.89 -24.88 16.47
CA LEU A 44 -1.73 -24.51 17.62
C LEU A 44 -2.49 -25.75 18.09
N SER A 45 -2.59 -25.88 19.40
CA SER A 45 -3.24 -27.01 20.06
C SER A 45 -4.50 -26.56 20.79
N GLU A 46 -5.41 -27.49 21.04
CA GLU A 46 -6.60 -27.18 21.85
C GLU A 46 -6.24 -26.71 23.28
N SER A 47 -5.07 -27.10 23.81
CA SER A 47 -4.55 -26.58 25.08
C SER A 47 -4.14 -25.11 25.04
N ASP A 48 -3.67 -24.61 23.90
CA ASP A 48 -3.37 -23.18 23.73
C ASP A 48 -4.67 -22.37 23.80
N MET A 49 -5.72 -22.88 23.14
CA MET A 49 -7.06 -22.30 23.20
C MET A 49 -7.61 -22.26 24.63
N GLU A 50 -7.43 -23.35 25.40
CA GLU A 50 -7.87 -23.41 26.80
C GLU A 50 -7.12 -22.42 27.69
N THR A 51 -5.82 -22.24 27.46
CA THR A 51 -4.98 -21.24 28.16
C THR A 51 -5.47 -19.83 27.87
N VAL A 52 -5.75 -19.53 26.61
CA VAL A 52 -6.29 -18.24 26.18
C VAL A 52 -7.66 -17.97 26.81
N ILE A 53 -8.57 -18.94 26.80
CA ILE A 53 -9.90 -18.80 27.45
C ILE A 53 -9.74 -18.53 28.95
N THR A 54 -8.87 -19.28 29.62
CA THR A 54 -8.63 -19.13 31.06
C THR A 54 -8.08 -17.73 31.38
N ALA A 55 -7.20 -17.20 30.55
CA ALA A 55 -6.68 -15.83 30.69
C ALA A 55 -7.78 -14.77 30.52
N LEU A 56 -8.67 -14.95 29.53
CA LEU A 56 -9.80 -14.05 29.31
C LEU A 56 -10.81 -14.09 30.47
N GLU A 57 -11.10 -15.27 31.01
CA GLU A 57 -11.95 -15.44 32.18
C GLU A 57 -11.35 -14.79 33.43
N ALA A 58 -10.03 -14.94 33.64
CA ALA A 58 -9.32 -14.31 34.75
C ALA A 58 -9.33 -12.77 34.64
N ALA A 59 -9.24 -12.24 33.42
CA ALA A 59 -9.34 -10.81 33.12
C ALA A 59 -10.80 -10.29 33.11
N GLN A 60 -11.79 -11.15 33.34
CA GLN A 60 -13.22 -10.83 33.30
C GLN A 60 -13.70 -10.24 31.96
N VAL A 61 -13.09 -10.65 30.85
CA VAL A 61 -13.44 -10.19 29.51
C VAL A 61 -14.48 -11.12 28.88
N GLN A 62 -15.55 -10.55 28.33
CA GLN A 62 -16.56 -11.31 27.59
C GLN A 62 -16.13 -11.47 26.12
N PHE A 63 -16.14 -12.70 25.63
CA PHE A 63 -15.97 -13.03 24.21
C PHE A 63 -17.16 -13.86 23.74
N PHE A 64 -17.54 -13.78 22.47
CA PHE A 64 -18.75 -14.45 21.95
C PHE A 64 -18.48 -15.47 20.84
N GLY A 65 -17.28 -15.46 20.27
CA GLY A 65 -16.88 -16.37 19.21
C GLY A 65 -15.42 -16.77 19.37
N ASN A 66 -15.15 -18.05 19.16
CA ASN A 66 -13.82 -18.56 18.94
C ASN A 66 -13.79 -19.40 17.67
N GLU A 67 -12.73 -19.23 16.91
CA GLU A 67 -12.39 -20.05 15.77
C GLU A 67 -10.98 -20.58 16.00
N PHE A 68 -10.84 -21.90 15.89
CA PHE A 68 -9.59 -22.59 16.05
C PHE A 68 -9.22 -23.25 14.72
N SER A 69 -8.00 -22.99 14.28
CA SER A 69 -7.33 -23.65 13.16
C SER A 69 -5.94 -24.08 13.62
N GLU A 70 -5.31 -25.02 12.89
CA GLU A 70 -3.92 -25.43 13.16
C GLU A 70 -2.92 -24.27 13.00
N GLU A 71 -3.29 -23.22 12.26
CA GLU A 71 -2.45 -22.06 11.95
C GLU A 71 -2.76 -20.79 12.77
N ASN A 72 -4.00 -20.63 13.26
CA ASN A 72 -4.38 -19.48 14.06
C ASN A 72 -5.53 -19.77 15.04
N ILE A 73 -5.53 -19.05 16.15
CA ILE A 73 -6.67 -18.90 17.06
C ILE A 73 -7.25 -17.51 16.82
N LEU A 74 -8.56 -17.43 16.61
CA LEU A 74 -9.26 -16.16 16.45
C LEU A 74 -10.38 -16.05 17.49
N ILE A 75 -10.35 -14.99 18.28
CA ILE A 75 -11.34 -14.72 19.33
C ILE A 75 -12.03 -13.40 19.03
N ARG A 76 -13.37 -13.39 19.12
CA ARG A 76 -14.21 -12.23 18.81
C ARG A 76 -14.79 -11.58 20.06
N PHE A 77 -14.77 -10.25 20.08
CA PHE A 77 -15.15 -9.38 21.19
C PHE A 77 -16.21 -8.37 20.75
N ASN A 78 -17.04 -7.90 21.69
CA ASN A 78 -18.11 -6.94 21.38
C ASN A 78 -17.60 -5.50 21.28
N SER A 79 -16.43 -5.22 21.86
CA SER A 79 -15.88 -3.86 21.95
C SER A 79 -14.36 -3.82 21.86
N VAL A 80 -13.86 -2.68 21.38
CA VAL A 80 -12.42 -2.36 21.34
C VAL A 80 -11.81 -2.38 22.75
N ASP A 81 -12.54 -1.90 23.77
CA ASP A 81 -12.03 -1.87 25.14
C ASP A 81 -11.81 -3.29 25.69
N GLU A 82 -12.77 -4.20 25.46
CA GLU A 82 -12.63 -5.62 25.80
C GLU A 82 -11.47 -6.27 25.03
N GLN A 83 -11.34 -5.98 23.74
CA GLN A 83 -10.25 -6.48 22.89
C GLN A 83 -8.87 -6.01 23.38
N LEU A 84 -8.72 -4.75 23.83
CA LEU A 84 -7.46 -4.24 24.35
C LEU A 84 -7.08 -4.87 25.69
N ILE A 85 -8.04 -5.06 26.59
CA ILE A 85 -7.81 -5.74 27.88
C ILE A 85 -7.46 -7.22 27.63
N ALA A 86 -8.20 -7.86 26.71
CA ALA A 86 -7.95 -9.23 26.30
C ALA A 86 -6.55 -9.43 25.74
N LYS A 87 -6.05 -8.51 24.90
CA LYS A 87 -4.68 -8.61 24.36
C LYS A 87 -3.65 -8.70 25.47
N THR A 88 -3.68 -7.76 26.43
CA THR A 88 -2.73 -7.74 27.54
C THR A 88 -2.81 -9.02 28.37
N ALA A 89 -4.03 -9.50 28.66
CA ALA A 89 -4.22 -10.73 29.40
C ALA A 89 -3.69 -11.98 28.67
N ILE A 90 -3.87 -12.04 27.35
CA ILE A 90 -3.38 -13.14 26.51
C ILE A 90 -1.85 -13.08 26.38
N GLU A 91 -1.27 -11.90 26.18
CA GLU A 91 0.19 -11.70 26.14
C GLU A 91 0.88 -12.07 27.45
N GLU A 92 0.24 -11.80 28.60
CA GLU A 92 0.77 -12.21 29.91
C GLU A 92 0.65 -13.72 30.17
N ALA A 93 -0.34 -14.38 29.57
CA ALA A 93 -0.63 -15.80 29.77
C ALA A 93 0.15 -16.73 28.82
N LEU A 94 0.45 -16.26 27.62
CA LEU A 94 1.22 -17.00 26.62
C LEU A 94 2.73 -16.68 26.75
N THR A 95 3.59 -17.62 26.36
CA THR A 95 5.04 -17.37 26.29
C THR A 95 5.38 -16.47 25.09
N ASP A 96 6.60 -15.92 25.07
CA ASP A 96 7.13 -15.04 23.99
C ASP A 96 7.14 -15.69 22.58
N ASP A 97 6.74 -16.97 22.44
CA ASP A 97 6.66 -17.73 21.18
C ASP A 97 5.34 -17.50 20.40
N TYR A 98 4.38 -16.81 21.00
CA TYR A 98 3.08 -16.52 20.38
C TYR A 98 2.98 -15.06 19.97
N ILE A 99 2.44 -14.82 18.77
CA ILE A 99 2.15 -13.49 18.26
C ILE A 99 0.66 -13.22 18.52
N VAL A 100 0.39 -12.28 19.42
CA VAL A 100 -0.96 -11.84 19.77
C VAL A 100 -1.23 -10.53 19.04
N ALA A 101 -1.94 -10.62 17.91
CA ALA A 101 -2.27 -9.48 17.08
C ALA A 101 -3.74 -9.07 17.24
N LEU A 102 -3.98 -7.76 17.25
CA LEU A 102 -5.34 -7.22 17.12
C LEU A 102 -5.75 -7.33 15.66
N ASN A 103 -6.96 -7.82 15.42
CA ASN A 103 -7.50 -8.05 14.09
C ASN A 103 -8.97 -7.64 14.04
N LEU A 104 -9.50 -7.53 12.83
CA LEU A 104 -10.92 -7.32 12.54
C LEU A 104 -11.42 -8.53 11.74
N ALA A 105 -12.33 -9.30 12.32
CA ALA A 105 -12.85 -10.50 11.69
C ALA A 105 -14.05 -10.16 10.78
N PRO A 106 -14.01 -10.56 9.49
CA PRO A 106 -15.09 -10.23 8.56
C PRO A 106 -16.35 -11.05 8.84
N THR A 107 -17.47 -10.37 9.06
CA THR A 107 -18.79 -11.00 9.32
C THR A 107 -19.58 -11.29 8.04
N ILE A 108 -19.00 -11.02 6.86
CA ILE A 108 -19.67 -11.14 5.57
C ILE A 108 -20.05 -12.60 5.29
N PRO A 109 -21.34 -12.90 5.01
CA PRO A 109 -21.80 -14.22 4.61
C PRO A 109 -21.01 -14.79 3.43
N GLY A 110 -20.71 -16.10 3.46
CA GLY A 110 -19.89 -16.75 2.43
C GLY A 110 -20.45 -16.64 1.01
N TRP A 111 -21.77 -16.56 0.84
CA TRP A 111 -22.40 -16.38 -0.47
C TRP A 111 -22.16 -15.00 -1.09
N LEU A 112 -22.00 -13.94 -0.26
CA LEU A 112 -21.64 -12.59 -0.74
C LEU A 112 -20.16 -12.55 -1.13
N ARG A 113 -19.28 -13.19 -0.35
CA ARG A 113 -17.86 -13.33 -0.71
C ARG A 113 -17.68 -14.09 -2.02
N ALA A 114 -18.45 -15.14 -2.25
CA ALA A 114 -18.36 -15.96 -3.47
C ALA A 114 -18.70 -15.20 -4.77
N ILE A 115 -19.53 -14.16 -4.70
CA ILE A 115 -19.87 -13.31 -5.86
C ILE A 115 -18.93 -12.10 -6.02
N GLY A 116 -17.85 -12.05 -5.23
CA GLY A 116 -16.91 -10.93 -5.21
C GLY A 116 -17.46 -9.66 -4.57
N ALA A 117 -18.52 -9.76 -3.78
CA ALA A 117 -19.08 -8.62 -3.05
C ALA A 117 -18.31 -8.43 -1.74
N GLY A 118 -17.24 -7.64 -1.80
CA GLY A 118 -16.45 -7.21 -0.65
C GLY A 118 -17.06 -5.98 0.04
N LYS A 119 -16.60 -5.69 1.26
CA LYS A 119 -16.84 -4.40 1.91
C LYS A 119 -15.90 -3.34 1.32
N MET A 120 -16.22 -2.09 1.55
CA MET A 120 -15.36 -0.97 1.21
C MET A 120 -14.20 -0.84 2.19
N ASN A 121 -13.04 -0.47 1.67
CA ASN A 121 -11.81 -0.33 2.42
C ASN A 121 -11.88 0.96 3.24
N LEU A 122 -11.52 0.93 4.53
CA LEU A 122 -11.54 2.10 5.40
C LEU A 122 -10.13 2.64 5.56
N GLY A 123 -10.01 3.97 5.54
CA GLY A 123 -8.75 4.67 5.68
C GLY A 123 -8.34 4.77 7.14
N LEU A 124 -7.09 5.16 7.33
CA LEU A 124 -6.48 5.38 8.63
C LEU A 124 -7.34 6.26 9.55
N ASP A 125 -7.93 7.33 9.01
CA ASP A 125 -8.77 8.27 9.76
C ASP A 125 -10.07 7.65 10.31
N LEU A 126 -10.51 6.51 9.76
CA LEU A 126 -11.77 5.84 10.06
C LEU A 126 -11.56 4.50 10.79
N GLN A 127 -10.45 3.81 10.54
CA GLN A 127 -10.12 2.51 11.13
C GLN A 127 -9.08 2.62 12.27
N GLY A 128 -8.35 3.73 12.36
CA GLY A 128 -7.15 3.83 13.17
C GLY A 128 -5.97 3.11 12.50
N GLY A 129 -4.76 3.30 13.03
CA GLY A 129 -3.53 2.78 12.43
C GLY A 129 -2.33 3.72 12.56
N VAL A 130 -1.35 3.54 11.67
CA VAL A 130 -0.14 4.37 11.62
C VAL A 130 0.15 4.88 10.20
N HIS A 131 0.69 6.10 10.11
CA HIS A 131 1.18 6.74 8.90
C HIS A 131 2.65 7.11 9.08
N PHE A 132 3.47 6.72 8.11
CA PHE A 132 4.89 7.05 8.06
C PHE A 132 5.22 7.73 6.74
N LEU A 133 5.95 8.85 6.81
CA LEU A 133 6.69 9.41 5.68
C LEU A 133 8.14 9.02 5.84
N MET A 134 8.62 8.15 4.97
CA MET A 134 10.01 7.68 4.97
C MET A 134 10.80 8.36 3.86
N GLU A 135 12.02 8.77 4.15
CA GLU A 135 12.96 9.35 3.19
C GLU A 135 14.06 8.35 2.89
N VAL A 136 14.33 8.12 1.61
CA VAL A 136 15.31 7.16 1.12
C VAL A 136 16.64 7.87 0.91
N ASP A 137 17.70 7.33 1.49
CA ASP A 137 19.05 7.86 1.33
C ASP A 137 19.60 7.52 -0.07
N MET A 138 19.41 8.45 -1.00
CA MET A 138 19.85 8.31 -2.38
C MET A 138 21.37 8.35 -2.53
N GLU A 139 22.07 9.00 -1.62
CA GLU A 139 23.52 9.11 -1.65
C GLU A 139 24.15 7.76 -1.29
N ALA A 140 23.65 7.11 -0.23
CA ALA A 140 24.04 5.75 0.12
C ALA A 140 23.72 4.75 -1.01
N ALA A 141 22.58 4.90 -1.71
CA ALA A 141 22.23 4.06 -2.86
C ALA A 141 23.28 4.15 -3.99
N LEU A 142 23.69 5.37 -4.31
CA LEU A 142 24.69 5.65 -5.34
C LEU A 142 26.08 5.15 -4.92
N GLY A 143 26.44 5.38 -3.65
CA GLY A 143 27.68 4.88 -3.05
C GLY A 143 27.82 3.36 -3.15
N ARG A 144 26.81 2.60 -2.71
CA ARG A 144 26.79 1.13 -2.85
C ARG A 144 26.94 0.68 -4.28
N ARG A 145 26.22 1.30 -5.22
CA ARG A 145 26.34 0.97 -6.65
C ARG A 145 27.77 1.23 -7.17
N MET A 146 28.46 2.26 -6.68
CA MET A 146 29.86 2.50 -7.04
C MET A 146 30.80 1.43 -6.45
N GLU A 147 30.56 0.98 -5.23
CA GLU A 147 31.31 -0.13 -4.61
C GLU A 147 31.13 -1.45 -5.38
N ASP A 148 29.89 -1.78 -5.77
CA ASP A 148 29.59 -2.95 -6.60
C ASP A 148 30.30 -2.87 -7.96
N ASN A 149 30.23 -1.71 -8.61
CA ASN A 149 30.95 -1.45 -9.84
C ASN A 149 32.47 -1.61 -9.66
N LEU A 150 33.03 -1.12 -8.56
CA LEU A 150 34.45 -1.26 -8.24
C LEU A 150 34.84 -2.73 -8.05
N SER A 151 34.01 -3.54 -7.39
CA SER A 151 34.22 -4.97 -7.22
C SER A 151 34.21 -5.72 -8.56
N ASN A 152 33.24 -5.39 -9.42
CA ASN A 152 33.16 -5.95 -10.78
C ASN A 152 34.36 -5.54 -11.64
N VAL A 153 34.77 -4.27 -11.58
CA VAL A 153 35.97 -3.77 -12.23
C VAL A 153 37.21 -4.56 -11.78
N ARG A 154 37.40 -4.77 -10.47
CA ARG A 154 38.53 -5.54 -9.93
C ARG A 154 38.53 -6.97 -10.44
N SER A 155 37.36 -7.60 -10.49
CA SER A 155 37.20 -8.98 -10.98
C SER A 155 37.58 -9.08 -12.46
N ILE A 156 37.01 -8.22 -13.32
CA ILE A 156 37.29 -8.20 -14.76
C ILE A 156 38.78 -7.94 -15.04
N LEU A 157 39.39 -6.96 -14.36
CA LEU A 157 40.81 -6.66 -14.55
C LEU A 157 41.72 -7.81 -14.08
N ARG A 158 41.31 -8.57 -13.06
CA ARG A 158 42.04 -9.77 -12.60
C ARG A 158 41.93 -10.90 -13.61
N GLU A 159 40.76 -11.13 -14.18
CA GLU A 159 40.51 -12.15 -15.21
C GLU A 159 41.35 -11.88 -16.47
N GLU A 160 41.37 -10.63 -16.94
CA GLU A 160 42.16 -10.17 -18.09
C GLU A 160 43.65 -9.94 -17.76
N ARG A 161 44.06 -10.18 -16.51
CA ARG A 161 45.46 -10.04 -16.02
C ARG A 161 46.05 -8.63 -16.16
N ILE A 162 45.20 -7.60 -16.15
CA ILE A 162 45.60 -6.19 -16.21
C ILE A 162 45.96 -5.69 -14.81
N ARG A 163 47.22 -5.34 -14.58
CA ARG A 163 47.67 -4.89 -13.25
C ARG A 163 47.30 -3.42 -12.99
N THR A 164 46.64 -3.17 -11.87
CA THR A 164 46.35 -1.83 -11.36
C THR A 164 47.36 -1.43 -10.28
N ARG A 165 47.58 -0.11 -10.11
CA ARG A 165 48.36 0.48 -9.01
C ARG A 165 47.48 0.84 -7.81
N GLY A 166 46.18 0.97 -8.03
CA GLY A 166 45.19 1.27 -7.02
C GLY A 166 43.85 1.54 -7.67
N THR A 167 42.78 1.27 -6.93
CA THR A 167 41.40 1.50 -7.35
C THR A 167 40.68 2.15 -6.17
N ASN A 168 40.00 3.27 -6.39
CA ASN A 168 39.33 3.98 -5.31
C ASN A 168 37.95 4.49 -5.76
N VAL A 169 37.00 4.50 -4.83
CA VAL A 169 35.79 5.31 -4.95
C VAL A 169 36.17 6.72 -4.49
N VAL A 170 36.00 7.72 -5.36
CA VAL A 170 36.32 9.11 -5.02
C VAL A 170 35.11 9.80 -4.40
N ASP A 171 33.93 9.52 -4.94
CA ASP A 171 32.64 10.05 -4.53
C ASP A 171 31.53 9.09 -5.01
N ASN A 172 30.28 9.32 -4.61
CA ASN A 172 29.11 8.47 -4.90
C ASN A 172 28.77 8.33 -6.40
N SER A 173 29.48 9.03 -7.28
CA SER A 173 29.31 8.94 -8.73
C SER A 173 30.61 8.80 -9.52
N HIS A 174 31.75 8.61 -8.85
CA HIS A 174 33.08 8.66 -9.48
C HIS A 174 34.02 7.59 -8.94
N LEU A 175 34.46 6.70 -9.85
CA LEU A 175 35.52 5.73 -9.61
C LEU A 175 36.83 6.15 -10.28
N GLU A 176 37.94 5.89 -9.59
CA GLU A 176 39.29 6.17 -10.07
C GLU A 176 40.13 4.89 -10.11
N ILE A 177 40.68 4.57 -11.28
CA ILE A 177 41.57 3.43 -11.48
C ILE A 177 42.93 3.94 -11.94
N ARG A 178 43.98 3.55 -11.20
CA ARG A 178 45.36 3.99 -11.44
C ARG A 178 46.17 2.89 -12.13
N PHE A 179 46.88 3.25 -13.18
CA PHE A 179 47.76 2.38 -13.96
C PHE A 179 49.19 2.90 -14.01
N ALA A 180 50.12 1.99 -14.29
CA ALA A 180 51.55 2.33 -14.38
C ALA A 180 51.92 3.06 -15.68
N ASN A 181 51.17 2.86 -16.76
CA ASN A 181 51.41 3.47 -18.06
C ASN A 181 50.08 3.66 -18.84
N SER A 182 50.14 4.42 -19.93
CA SER A 182 48.98 4.75 -20.77
C SER A 182 48.48 3.57 -21.61
N GLU A 183 49.35 2.60 -21.93
CA GLU A 183 49.00 1.38 -22.68
C GLU A 183 48.05 0.50 -21.85
N MET A 184 48.42 0.18 -20.60
CA MET A 184 47.57 -0.62 -19.69
C MET A 184 46.25 0.08 -19.38
N ARG A 185 46.25 1.42 -19.26
CA ARG A 185 45.01 2.20 -19.14
C ARG A 185 44.11 2.02 -20.37
N SER A 186 44.69 2.03 -21.56
CA SER A 186 43.95 1.93 -22.82
C SER A 186 43.36 0.54 -23.00
N GLU A 187 44.12 -0.51 -22.66
CA GLU A 187 43.67 -1.90 -22.62
C GLU A 187 42.51 -2.09 -21.62
N ALA A 188 42.67 -1.59 -20.40
CA ALA A 188 41.60 -1.61 -19.39
C ALA A 188 40.35 -0.88 -19.88
N ARG A 189 40.50 0.29 -20.51
CA ARG A 189 39.39 1.07 -21.05
C ARG A 189 38.61 0.30 -22.11
N SER A 190 39.28 -0.43 -23.02
CA SER A 190 38.57 -1.24 -24.03
C SER A 190 37.72 -2.32 -23.39
N VAL A 191 38.26 -3.07 -22.43
CA VAL A 191 37.53 -4.15 -21.75
C VAL A 191 36.37 -3.60 -20.91
N LEU A 192 36.59 -2.50 -20.19
CA LEU A 192 35.58 -1.93 -19.31
C LEU A 192 34.46 -1.21 -20.08
N LEU A 193 34.74 -0.62 -21.24
CA LEU A 193 33.70 -0.02 -22.10
C LEU A 193 32.68 -1.04 -22.60
N GLU A 194 33.08 -2.29 -22.82
CA GLU A 194 32.17 -3.36 -23.25
C GLU A 194 31.26 -3.82 -22.10
N ASN A 195 31.74 -3.75 -20.86
CA ASN A 195 31.01 -4.24 -19.67
C ASN A 195 30.20 -3.16 -18.95
N PHE A 196 30.53 -1.87 -19.12
CA PHE A 196 29.88 -0.75 -18.42
C PHE A 196 29.43 0.32 -19.42
N THR A 197 28.25 0.14 -20.00
CA THR A 197 27.65 1.10 -20.95
C THR A 197 27.16 2.38 -20.29
N ASP A 198 26.87 2.32 -18.99
CA ASP A 198 26.18 3.39 -18.26
C ASP A 198 27.15 4.37 -17.59
N LEU A 199 28.47 4.16 -17.77
CA LEU A 199 29.53 4.99 -17.19
C LEU A 199 30.28 5.75 -18.27
N GLN A 200 30.62 7.01 -17.98
CA GLN A 200 31.48 7.83 -18.82
C GLN A 200 32.94 7.66 -18.42
N PHE A 201 33.78 7.38 -19.41
CA PHE A 201 35.21 7.14 -19.22
C PHE A 201 36.03 8.35 -19.64
N GLN A 202 36.78 8.93 -18.70
CA GLN A 202 37.71 10.01 -18.95
C GLN A 202 39.14 9.59 -18.62
N ASN A 203 40.07 9.96 -19.49
CA ASN A 203 41.48 9.68 -19.30
C ASN A 203 42.11 10.90 -18.63
N ARG A 204 42.82 10.68 -17.52
CA ARG A 204 43.59 11.72 -16.83
C ARG A 204 44.99 11.20 -16.58
N ASP A 205 45.99 12.05 -16.67
CA ASP A 205 47.37 11.69 -16.34
C ASP A 205 47.84 12.57 -15.17
N SER A 206 48.43 11.95 -14.15
CA SER A 206 48.89 12.64 -12.95
C SER A 206 50.26 12.10 -12.53
N GLY A 207 51.31 12.89 -12.76
CA GLY A 207 52.70 12.49 -12.52
C GLY A 207 53.09 11.25 -13.34
N ASN A 208 53.54 10.20 -12.65
CA ASN A 208 53.92 8.92 -13.26
C ASN A 208 52.76 7.90 -13.34
N LEU A 209 51.52 8.32 -13.10
CA LEU A 209 50.35 7.45 -13.10
C LEU A 209 49.38 7.87 -14.21
N SER A 210 48.94 6.88 -14.99
CA SER A 210 47.84 7.05 -15.93
C SER A 210 46.55 6.63 -15.25
N ILE A 211 45.58 7.53 -15.20
CA ILE A 211 44.32 7.38 -14.47
C ILE A 211 43.16 7.23 -15.45
N LEU A 212 42.27 6.29 -15.16
CA LEU A 212 40.96 6.14 -15.81
C LEU A 212 39.89 6.55 -14.81
N ASP A 213 39.21 7.64 -15.11
CA ASP A 213 38.06 8.13 -14.35
C ASP A 213 36.78 7.56 -14.96
N MET A 214 35.96 6.90 -14.16
CA MET A 214 34.65 6.39 -14.55
C MET A 214 33.59 7.16 -13.78
N ARG A 215 32.71 7.89 -14.48
CA ARG A 215 31.70 8.77 -13.88
C ARG A 215 30.30 8.37 -14.30
N THR A 216 29.36 8.46 -13.36
CA THR A 216 27.93 8.23 -13.64
C THR A 216 27.30 9.51 -14.23
N PRO A 217 26.71 9.47 -15.44
CA PRO A 217 26.01 10.61 -16.03
C PRO A 217 24.76 11.04 -15.23
N PRO A 218 24.33 12.32 -15.29
CA PRO A 218 23.17 12.80 -14.53
C PRO A 218 21.84 12.10 -14.85
N ASP A 219 21.63 11.67 -16.09
CA ASP A 219 20.46 10.90 -16.52
C ASP A 219 20.44 9.50 -15.90
N VAL A 220 21.60 8.84 -15.81
CA VAL A 220 21.75 7.55 -15.13
C VAL A 220 21.52 7.73 -13.63
N VAL A 221 22.01 8.81 -13.00
CA VAL A 221 21.73 9.11 -11.58
C VAL A 221 20.23 9.19 -11.31
N LEU A 222 19.47 9.95 -12.11
CA LEU A 222 18.01 10.04 -11.98
C LEU A 222 17.31 8.69 -12.19
N GLN A 223 17.84 7.85 -13.08
CA GLN A 223 17.35 6.49 -13.27
C GLN A 223 17.61 5.64 -12.03
N VAL A 224 18.84 5.66 -11.48
CA VAL A 224 19.18 4.93 -10.25
C VAL A 224 18.24 5.35 -9.11
N GLN A 225 18.00 6.64 -8.93
CA GLN A 225 17.09 7.13 -7.88
C GLN A 225 15.67 6.58 -8.03
N ARG A 226 15.12 6.56 -9.26
CA ARG A 226 13.80 5.98 -9.53
C ARG A 226 13.77 4.48 -9.29
N ASP A 227 14.79 3.77 -9.78
CA ASP A 227 14.90 2.31 -9.63
C ASP A 227 15.02 1.94 -8.14
N THR A 228 15.82 2.68 -7.37
CA THR A 228 15.98 2.52 -5.91
C THR A 228 14.66 2.77 -5.18
N LEU A 229 13.93 3.84 -5.51
CA LEU A 229 12.62 4.10 -4.91
C LEU A 229 11.61 2.99 -5.22
N GLN A 230 11.58 2.51 -6.46
CA GLN A 230 10.67 1.44 -6.85
C GLN A 230 11.03 0.11 -6.18
N ALA A 231 12.33 -0.18 -6.03
CA ALA A 231 12.82 -1.33 -5.29
C ALA A 231 12.43 -1.23 -3.81
N ASN A 232 12.78 -0.14 -3.13
CA ASN A 232 12.42 0.08 -1.73
C ASN A 232 10.91 0.05 -1.51
N ARG A 233 10.10 0.62 -2.42
CA ARG A 233 8.64 0.53 -2.37
C ARG A 233 8.16 -0.93 -2.40
N THR A 234 8.72 -1.75 -3.27
CA THR A 234 8.37 -3.18 -3.38
C THR A 234 8.77 -3.95 -2.12
N THR A 235 9.95 -3.66 -1.58
CA THR A 235 10.44 -4.23 -0.32
C THR A 235 9.53 -3.86 0.85
N ILE A 236 9.16 -2.58 0.97
CA ILE A 236 8.23 -2.10 2.00
C ILE A 236 6.86 -2.74 1.85
N LEU A 237 6.31 -2.85 0.63
CA LEU A 237 5.05 -3.55 0.41
C LEU A 237 5.11 -4.99 0.92
N SER A 238 6.19 -5.71 0.59
CA SER A 238 6.39 -7.11 1.02
C SER A 238 6.53 -7.23 2.55
N ARG A 239 7.20 -6.26 3.20
CA ARG A 239 7.32 -6.19 4.68
C ARG A 239 5.99 -5.94 5.35
N VAL A 240 5.17 -5.10 4.75
CA VAL A 240 3.85 -4.80 5.30
C VAL A 240 2.88 -5.97 5.12
N ASP A 241 2.96 -6.68 3.98
CA ASP A 241 2.19 -7.90 3.78
C ASP A 241 2.55 -8.97 4.84
N ALA A 242 3.83 -9.05 5.24
CA ALA A 242 4.30 -9.94 6.31
C ALA A 242 3.76 -9.55 7.70
N LEU A 243 3.54 -8.25 7.97
CA LEU A 243 2.89 -7.77 9.19
C LEU A 243 1.41 -8.19 9.30
N GLY A 244 0.83 -8.82 8.27
CA GLY A 244 -0.56 -9.26 8.29
C GLY A 244 -1.57 -8.12 8.24
N VAL A 245 -1.14 -6.92 7.82
CA VAL A 245 -2.00 -5.74 7.73
C VAL A 245 -2.98 -5.90 6.57
N ALA A 246 -4.26 -5.71 6.85
CA ALA A 246 -5.28 -5.68 5.80
C ALA A 246 -5.11 -4.40 4.97
N GLU A 247 -4.69 -4.57 3.71
CA GLU A 247 -4.72 -3.53 2.66
C GLU A 247 -3.83 -2.30 2.91
N PRO A 248 -2.51 -2.50 3.01
CA PRO A 248 -1.59 -1.40 3.21
C PRO A 248 -1.46 -0.50 1.99
N THR A 249 -1.22 0.78 2.23
CA THR A 249 -0.99 1.74 1.15
C THR A 249 0.47 2.21 1.17
N VAL A 250 1.24 1.79 0.16
CA VAL A 250 2.62 2.21 -0.04
C VAL A 250 2.71 3.02 -1.33
N GLN A 251 3.01 4.33 -1.23
CA GLN A 251 3.05 5.26 -2.36
C GLN A 251 4.31 6.10 -2.33
N GLN A 252 4.85 6.41 -3.52
CA GLN A 252 5.96 7.35 -3.65
C GLN A 252 5.43 8.79 -3.47
N GLN A 253 6.15 9.61 -2.70
CA GLN A 253 5.91 11.05 -2.56
C GLN A 253 7.18 11.81 -2.95
N GLY A 254 7.13 12.58 -4.04
CA GLY A 254 8.29 13.34 -4.50
C GLY A 254 9.39 12.46 -5.11
N ALA A 255 10.65 12.91 -4.99
CA ALA A 255 11.80 12.30 -5.66
C ALA A 255 12.58 11.29 -4.82
N ASP A 256 12.33 11.25 -3.50
CA ASP A 256 13.12 10.51 -2.51
C ASP A 256 12.29 9.98 -1.33
N ARG A 257 10.96 10.21 -1.29
CA ARG A 257 10.13 9.78 -0.15
C ARG A 257 9.09 8.72 -0.51
N ILE A 258 8.75 7.92 0.49
CA ILE A 258 7.74 6.86 0.43
C ILE A 258 6.78 7.05 1.61
N VAL A 259 5.51 7.20 1.29
CA VAL A 259 4.40 7.20 2.25
C VAL A 259 3.95 5.76 2.47
N VAL A 260 3.82 5.39 3.75
CA VAL A 260 3.30 4.11 4.20
C VAL A 260 2.14 4.35 5.15
N GLU A 261 0.97 3.85 4.79
CA GLU A 261 -0.22 3.86 5.66
C GLU A 261 -0.58 2.42 5.99
N LEU A 262 -0.69 2.13 7.29
CA LEU A 262 -1.02 0.82 7.84
C LEU A 262 -2.33 0.92 8.64
N PRO A 263 -3.49 0.73 8.00
CA PRO A 263 -4.78 0.72 8.69
C PRO A 263 -4.86 -0.44 9.68
N GLY A 264 -5.44 -0.21 10.85
CA GLY A 264 -5.65 -1.22 11.89
C GLY A 264 -4.41 -1.59 12.70
N VAL A 265 -3.21 -1.11 12.36
CA VAL A 265 -1.99 -1.35 13.14
C VAL A 265 -1.98 -0.49 14.41
N GLN A 266 -1.92 -1.16 15.56
CA GLN A 266 -2.05 -0.46 16.85
C GLN A 266 -0.72 -0.23 17.57
N ASP A 267 0.32 -1.02 17.27
CA ASP A 267 1.68 -0.81 17.78
C ASP A 267 2.58 -0.16 16.70
N PRO A 268 2.76 1.18 16.73
CA PRO A 268 3.67 1.85 15.82
C PRO A 268 5.13 1.40 16.00
N ALA A 269 5.55 1.07 17.22
CA ALA A 269 6.93 0.69 17.47
C ALA A 269 7.25 -0.68 16.84
N GLN A 270 6.32 -1.63 16.89
CA GLN A 270 6.44 -2.90 16.17
C GLN A 270 6.51 -2.67 14.66
N ALA A 271 5.61 -1.86 14.10
CA ALA A 271 5.64 -1.55 12.68
C ALA A 271 6.96 -0.90 12.24
N ILE A 272 7.47 0.09 13.00
CA ILE A 272 8.76 0.74 12.73
C ILE A 272 9.89 -0.29 12.75
N ARG A 273 9.93 -1.18 13.74
CA ARG A 273 10.95 -2.25 13.82
C ARG A 273 10.91 -3.12 12.56
N PHE A 274 9.74 -3.51 12.07
CA PHE A 274 9.65 -4.32 10.85
C PHE A 274 10.00 -3.54 9.57
N LEU A 275 9.59 -2.29 9.47
CA LEU A 275 9.81 -1.47 8.29
C LEU A 275 11.27 -1.01 8.15
N GLN A 276 11.92 -0.61 9.24
CA GLN A 276 13.27 -0.04 9.23
C GLN A 276 14.40 -1.07 9.35
N ARG A 277 14.12 -2.33 9.73
CA ARG A 277 15.17 -3.36 9.83
C ARG A 277 15.76 -3.66 8.45
N ILE A 278 16.94 -3.14 8.17
CA ILE A 278 17.72 -3.53 6.97
C ILE A 278 18.53 -4.74 7.40
N ALA A 279 18.11 -5.93 6.98
CA ALA A 279 18.80 -7.17 7.23
C ALA A 279 19.23 -7.76 5.89
N THR A 280 20.53 -7.90 5.66
CA THR A 280 21.07 -8.53 4.45
C THR A 280 21.93 -9.72 4.87
N LEU A 281 21.80 -10.83 4.14
CA LEU A 281 22.72 -11.95 4.29
C LEU A 281 23.94 -11.78 3.41
N GLU A 282 25.09 -12.08 3.98
CA GLU A 282 26.35 -12.18 3.25
C GLU A 282 26.93 -13.58 3.45
N PHE A 283 27.28 -14.23 2.35
CA PHE A 283 27.93 -15.53 2.35
C PHE A 283 29.42 -15.32 2.16
N HIS A 284 30.21 -15.88 3.08
CA HIS A 284 31.66 -15.76 3.15
C HIS A 284 32.29 -17.15 3.26
N LEU A 285 33.58 -17.25 2.96
CA LEU A 285 34.36 -18.45 3.28
C LEU A 285 35.06 -18.24 4.62
N GLU A 286 35.42 -19.34 5.28
CA GLU A 286 36.37 -19.28 6.39
C GLU A 286 37.74 -18.82 5.89
N ALA A 287 38.40 -17.98 6.70
CA ALA A 287 39.73 -17.47 6.42
C ALA A 287 40.77 -18.60 6.32
N GLU A 288 41.70 -18.48 5.37
CA GLU A 288 42.74 -19.50 5.20
C GLU A 288 43.75 -19.49 6.36
N PRO A 289 44.29 -20.65 6.79
CA PRO A 289 45.32 -20.70 7.82
C PRO A 289 46.55 -19.87 7.43
N GLY A 290 46.85 -18.83 8.23
CA GLY A 290 47.95 -17.90 7.94
C GLY A 290 47.58 -16.73 7.02
N ALA A 291 46.29 -16.52 6.76
CA ALA A 291 45.78 -15.33 6.07
C ALA A 291 46.22 -14.04 6.78
N SER A 292 46.32 -12.96 6.00
CA SER A 292 46.70 -11.66 6.54
C SER A 292 45.61 -11.17 7.52
N PRO A 293 45.95 -10.57 8.67
CA PRO A 293 44.95 -9.98 9.57
C PRO A 293 44.05 -8.91 8.93
N ALA A 294 44.41 -8.40 7.74
CA ALA A 294 43.58 -7.46 6.98
C ALA A 294 42.54 -8.15 6.07
N SER A 295 42.65 -9.46 5.83
CA SER A 295 41.76 -10.21 4.94
C SER A 295 40.65 -10.96 5.64
N TYR A 296 40.59 -10.94 6.98
CA TYR A 296 39.53 -11.60 7.74
C TYR A 296 39.08 -10.77 8.94
N THR A 297 37.88 -11.06 9.44
CA THR A 297 37.31 -10.49 10.67
C THR A 297 36.80 -11.62 11.55
N THR A 298 37.10 -11.57 12.85
CA THR A 298 36.67 -12.60 13.81
C THR A 298 35.27 -12.30 14.33
N TYR A 299 34.37 -13.27 14.25
CA TYR A 299 33.01 -13.21 14.79
C TYR A 299 32.78 -14.32 15.82
N SER A 300 31.81 -14.12 16.72
CA SER A 300 31.34 -15.19 17.61
C SER A 300 30.16 -15.92 16.97
N ASN A 301 30.25 -17.24 16.86
CA ASN A 301 29.12 -18.10 16.52
C ASN A 301 28.10 -18.12 17.68
N PRO A 302 26.79 -18.40 17.45
CA PRO A 302 25.79 -18.69 18.47
C PRO A 302 26.24 -19.58 19.65
N ASP A 303 27.14 -20.54 19.42
CA ASP A 303 27.70 -21.42 20.46
C ASP A 303 28.83 -20.78 21.29
N GLY A 304 29.18 -19.51 21.04
CA GLY A 304 30.24 -18.77 21.72
C GLY A 304 31.66 -19.05 21.20
N LEU A 305 31.79 -19.79 20.10
CA LEU A 305 33.08 -20.07 19.44
C LEU A 305 33.47 -18.89 18.53
N LEU A 306 34.73 -18.46 18.62
CA LEU A 306 35.27 -17.44 17.72
C LEU A 306 35.66 -18.07 16.38
N VAL A 307 35.21 -17.46 15.29
CA VAL A 307 35.41 -17.91 13.90
C VAL A 307 36.00 -16.76 13.09
N ASP A 308 37.07 -17.04 12.35
CA ASP A 308 37.71 -16.07 11.46
C ASP A 308 37.07 -16.15 10.06
N VAL A 309 36.30 -15.13 9.72
CA VAL A 309 35.53 -15.05 8.47
C VAL A 309 36.31 -14.22 7.45
N ASP A 310 36.48 -14.72 6.23
CA ASP A 310 37.09 -13.97 5.13
C ASP A 310 36.25 -12.72 4.83
N ASN A 311 36.89 -11.59 4.55
CA ASN A 311 36.19 -10.34 4.25
C ASN A 311 35.59 -10.33 2.82
N GLU A 312 35.94 -11.28 1.95
CA GLU A 312 35.40 -11.39 0.59
C GLU A 312 33.98 -11.99 0.56
N VAL A 313 33.00 -11.17 0.19
CA VAL A 313 31.59 -11.59 0.03
C VAL A 313 31.44 -12.44 -1.24
N ILE A 314 31.09 -13.71 -1.09
CA ILE A 314 30.82 -14.65 -2.19
C ILE A 314 29.48 -14.35 -2.85
N LEU A 315 28.45 -14.11 -2.03
CA LEU A 315 27.07 -13.92 -2.46
C LEU A 315 26.38 -12.99 -1.46
N GLN A 316 25.55 -12.08 -1.95
CA GLN A 316 24.68 -11.25 -1.13
C GLN A 316 23.23 -11.73 -1.20
N GLY A 317 22.44 -11.34 -0.19
CA GLY A 317 21.03 -11.72 -0.04
C GLY A 317 20.11 -11.19 -1.14
N ASP A 318 20.51 -10.15 -1.88
CA ASP A 318 19.77 -9.60 -3.04
C ASP A 318 19.57 -10.62 -4.17
N ARG A 319 20.42 -11.66 -4.23
CA ARG A 319 20.34 -12.77 -5.20
C ARG A 319 19.43 -13.91 -4.76
N ILE A 320 18.74 -13.76 -3.64
CA ILE A 320 17.79 -14.75 -3.12
C ILE A 320 16.41 -14.46 -3.70
N SER A 321 15.87 -15.42 -4.44
CA SER A 321 14.56 -15.33 -5.08
C SER A 321 13.40 -15.75 -4.17
N ASN A 322 13.63 -16.70 -3.26
CA ASN A 322 12.61 -17.19 -2.32
C ASN A 322 13.28 -17.92 -1.16
N VAL A 323 12.74 -17.75 0.04
CA VAL A 323 13.17 -18.48 1.25
C VAL A 323 11.96 -19.03 1.98
N ARG A 324 12.08 -20.26 2.49
CA ARG A 324 11.05 -20.90 3.30
C ARG A 324 11.69 -21.69 4.43
N SER A 325 11.16 -21.52 5.65
CA SER A 325 11.38 -22.46 6.74
C SER A 325 10.67 -23.77 6.42
N THR A 326 11.37 -24.89 6.59
CA THR A 326 10.85 -26.25 6.36
C THR A 326 11.40 -27.17 7.45
N LEU A 327 10.77 -28.33 7.63
CA LEU A 327 11.32 -29.39 8.49
C LEU A 327 12.03 -30.41 7.60
N ASP A 328 13.16 -30.94 8.08
CA ASP A 328 13.86 -32.06 7.45
C ASP A 328 13.10 -33.39 7.67
N GLN A 329 13.62 -34.49 7.13
CA GLN A 329 13.00 -35.82 7.28
C GLN A 329 12.96 -36.33 8.72
N ASN A 330 13.74 -35.73 9.63
CA ASN A 330 13.82 -36.07 11.04
C ASN A 330 13.01 -35.10 11.92
N GLY A 331 12.30 -34.14 11.32
CA GLY A 331 11.55 -33.11 12.03
C GLY A 331 12.41 -31.98 12.58
N LEU A 332 13.66 -31.83 12.14
CA LEU A 332 14.53 -30.71 12.50
C LEU A 332 14.28 -29.52 11.57
N PRO A 333 14.21 -28.28 12.09
CA PRO A 333 14.02 -27.08 11.28
C PRO A 333 15.23 -26.78 10.40
N GLN A 334 14.94 -26.35 9.17
CA GLN A 334 15.91 -25.93 8.17
C GLN A 334 15.34 -24.81 7.30
N VAL A 335 16.21 -23.93 6.80
CA VAL A 335 15.82 -22.84 5.91
C VAL A 335 16.21 -23.19 4.48
N GLN A 336 15.22 -23.38 3.61
CA GLN A 336 15.44 -23.62 2.18
C GLN A 336 15.58 -22.28 1.45
N ILE A 337 16.70 -22.09 0.76
CA ILE A 337 17.02 -20.89 -0.02
C ILE A 337 17.01 -21.24 -1.50
N ASN A 338 16.29 -20.43 -2.29
CA ASN A 338 16.30 -20.47 -3.75
C ASN A 338 16.94 -19.20 -4.29
N LEU A 339 18.02 -19.33 -5.05
CA LEU A 339 18.69 -18.19 -5.68
C LEU A 339 18.09 -17.85 -7.05
N ASP A 340 18.39 -16.67 -7.57
CA ASP A 340 18.20 -16.36 -8.99
C ASP A 340 19.22 -17.14 -9.87
N ALA A 341 19.16 -16.95 -11.19
CA ALA A 341 20.07 -17.66 -12.10
C ALA A 341 21.54 -17.22 -11.94
N GLN A 342 21.78 -15.94 -11.66
CA GLN A 342 23.13 -15.39 -11.53
C GLN A 342 23.78 -15.84 -10.21
N GLY A 343 23.07 -15.66 -9.08
CA GLY A 343 23.49 -16.10 -7.76
C GLY A 343 23.70 -17.61 -7.69
N GLY A 344 22.82 -18.39 -8.33
CA GLY A 344 22.99 -19.84 -8.44
C GLY A 344 24.30 -20.25 -9.15
N ASN A 345 24.67 -19.56 -10.23
CA ASN A 345 25.92 -19.81 -10.94
C ASN A 345 27.15 -19.35 -10.13
N GLN A 346 27.05 -18.21 -9.44
CA GLN A 346 28.11 -17.64 -8.62
C GLN A 346 28.43 -18.54 -7.43
N ILE A 347 27.43 -18.93 -6.64
CA ILE A 347 27.66 -19.81 -5.49
C ILE A 347 28.12 -21.20 -5.92
N ASN A 348 27.59 -21.73 -7.02
CA ASN A 348 28.01 -23.04 -7.53
C ASN A 348 29.47 -23.04 -7.96
N ARG A 349 29.92 -21.99 -8.64
CA ARG A 349 31.31 -21.83 -9.06
C ARG A 349 32.26 -21.77 -7.86
N VAL A 350 31.95 -20.93 -6.87
CA VAL A 350 32.81 -20.77 -5.69
C VAL A 350 32.83 -22.02 -4.83
N THR A 351 31.66 -22.64 -4.57
CA THR A 351 31.59 -23.84 -3.72
C THR A 351 32.19 -25.08 -4.37
N ARG A 352 32.23 -25.16 -5.71
CA ARG A 352 32.84 -26.28 -6.43
C ARG A 352 34.34 -26.42 -6.15
N ASP A 353 35.04 -25.31 -6.04
CA ASP A 353 36.49 -25.30 -5.80
C ASP A 353 36.84 -25.27 -4.31
N ASN A 354 35.84 -25.11 -3.44
CA ASN A 354 35.97 -24.96 -1.99
C ASN A 354 35.25 -26.06 -1.19
N VAL A 355 34.99 -27.23 -1.79
CA VAL A 355 34.41 -28.38 -1.10
C VAL A 355 35.33 -28.83 0.05
N GLY A 356 34.76 -28.98 1.25
CA GLY A 356 35.47 -29.32 2.47
C GLY A 356 35.88 -28.12 3.32
N ARG A 357 35.80 -26.89 2.80
CA ARG A 357 35.96 -25.65 3.59
C ARG A 357 34.67 -25.30 4.31
N MET A 358 34.78 -24.47 5.35
CA MET A 358 33.61 -23.89 6.02
C MET A 358 33.10 -22.67 5.24
N MET A 359 31.78 -22.51 5.27
CA MET A 359 31.05 -21.35 4.77
C MET A 359 30.42 -20.65 5.96
N ASP A 360 30.60 -19.34 5.99
CA ASP A 360 30.11 -18.46 7.02
C ASP A 360 28.98 -17.61 6.46
N ILE A 361 27.87 -17.54 7.21
CA ILE A 361 26.72 -16.74 6.84
C ILE A 361 26.60 -15.63 7.87
N LEU A 362 26.88 -14.40 7.44
CA LEU A 362 26.71 -13.21 8.26
C LEU A 362 25.35 -12.58 7.98
N LEU A 363 24.67 -12.17 9.05
CA LEU A 363 23.56 -11.24 8.99
C LEU A 363 24.10 -9.84 9.28
N SER A 364 24.05 -8.96 8.29
CA SER A 364 24.32 -7.53 8.46
C SER A 364 23.02 -6.81 8.74
N GLU A 365 22.88 -6.26 9.94
CA GLU A 365 21.76 -5.39 10.32
C GLU A 365 22.21 -3.93 10.37
N THR A 366 21.58 -3.04 9.61
CA THR A 366 21.79 -1.60 9.80
C THR A 366 20.90 -1.10 10.94
N ARG A 367 21.52 -0.52 11.96
CA ARG A 367 20.84 0.13 13.09
C ARG A 367 21.09 1.62 13.05
N SER A 368 20.12 2.39 13.55
CA SER A 368 20.29 3.82 13.76
C SER A 368 20.54 4.11 15.24
N ARG A 369 21.38 5.11 15.50
CA ARG A 369 21.51 5.74 16.81
C ARG A 369 21.45 7.25 16.65
N THR A 370 20.75 7.92 17.55
CA THR A 370 20.80 9.37 17.62
C THR A 370 22.09 9.77 18.32
N ILE A 371 22.97 10.44 17.60
CA ILE A 371 24.14 11.11 18.18
C ILE A 371 23.84 12.58 18.33
N THR A 372 24.30 13.14 19.44
CA THR A 372 24.11 14.55 19.73
C THR A 372 25.36 15.30 19.29
N GLY A 373 25.25 16.07 18.21
CA GLY A 373 26.31 16.92 17.66
C GLY A 373 26.11 18.38 18.04
N PHE A 374 27.08 19.22 17.69
CA PHE A 374 26.97 20.69 17.81
C PHE A 374 27.18 21.31 16.43
N ASP A 375 26.34 22.27 16.04
CA ASP A 375 26.55 23.05 14.81
C ASP A 375 27.77 23.99 14.93
N ASP A 376 28.20 24.58 13.81
CA ASP A 376 29.26 25.60 13.78
C ASP A 376 28.96 26.84 14.67
N GLY A 377 27.72 26.98 15.14
CA GLY A 377 27.25 28.01 16.07
C GLY A 377 27.16 27.57 17.54
N GLY A 378 27.51 26.32 17.88
CA GLY A 378 27.45 25.76 19.23
C GLY A 378 26.05 25.32 19.69
N ASN A 379 25.07 25.18 18.80
CA ASN A 379 23.77 24.63 19.12
C ASN A 379 23.79 23.11 18.99
N GLU A 380 23.16 22.43 19.94
CA GLU A 380 23.02 20.99 19.96
C GLU A 380 22.07 20.54 18.83
N ILE A 381 22.57 19.73 17.89
CA ILE A 381 21.81 19.12 16.80
C ILE A 381 21.79 17.61 17.03
N GLU A 382 20.60 17.01 16.98
CA GLU A 382 20.45 15.56 16.96
C GLU A 382 20.65 15.07 15.52
N GLU A 383 21.71 14.31 15.29
CA GLU A 383 22.02 13.68 14.00
C GLU A 383 21.80 12.16 14.12
N VAL A 384 21.09 11.58 13.17
CA VAL A 384 20.84 10.14 13.13
C VAL A 384 21.98 9.47 12.38
N GLU A 385 22.83 8.73 13.08
CA GLU A 385 23.91 7.95 12.49
C GLU A 385 23.44 6.50 12.28
N PHE A 386 23.59 6.01 11.05
CA PHE A 386 23.38 4.61 10.73
C PHE A 386 24.71 3.84 10.84
N TYR A 387 24.70 2.71 11.52
CA TYR A 387 25.85 1.79 11.60
C TYR A 387 25.42 0.36 11.29
N GLU A 388 26.33 -0.41 10.69
CA GLU A 388 26.10 -1.82 10.40
C GLU A 388 26.62 -2.69 11.55
N GLU A 389 25.76 -3.60 12.01
CA GLU A 389 26.09 -4.63 12.98
C GLU A 389 26.05 -5.98 12.29
N LYS A 390 27.20 -6.66 12.19
CA LYS A 390 27.33 -7.98 11.56
C LYS A 390 27.37 -9.08 12.61
N ARG A 391 26.51 -10.09 12.46
CA ARG A 391 26.43 -11.27 13.33
C ARG A 391 26.55 -12.55 12.53
N LEU A 392 27.38 -13.48 13.00
CA LEU A 392 27.48 -14.83 12.41
C LEU A 392 26.25 -15.65 12.79
N ILE A 393 25.54 -16.14 11.77
CA ILE A 393 24.32 -16.95 11.90
C ILE A 393 24.61 -18.43 11.72
N SER A 394 25.53 -18.76 10.80
CA SER A 394 25.86 -20.14 10.49
C SER A 394 27.32 -20.27 10.13
N HIS A 395 27.94 -21.33 10.65
CA HIS A 395 29.28 -21.78 10.31
C HIS A 395 29.20 -23.26 9.92
N ALA A 396 29.23 -23.55 8.62
CA ALA A 396 28.89 -24.89 8.12
C ALA A 396 29.84 -25.37 7.03
N THR A 397 30.16 -26.66 7.04
CA THR A 397 31.04 -27.27 6.02
C THR A 397 30.35 -27.40 4.67
N ILE A 398 31.02 -26.94 3.61
CA ILE A 398 30.60 -27.16 2.22
C ILE A 398 30.85 -28.63 1.86
N ARG A 399 29.79 -29.45 1.86
CA ARG A 399 29.90 -30.89 1.54
C ARG A 399 29.94 -31.18 0.04
N THR A 400 29.25 -30.36 -0.74
CA THR A 400 29.11 -30.49 -2.19
C THR A 400 29.00 -29.09 -2.80
N ALA A 401 29.30 -28.95 -4.09
CA ALA A 401 29.00 -27.73 -4.82
C ALA A 401 27.51 -27.38 -4.67
N LEU A 402 27.21 -26.21 -4.13
CA LEU A 402 25.85 -25.82 -3.82
C LEU A 402 25.08 -25.56 -5.13
N PRO A 403 23.92 -26.20 -5.34
CA PRO A 403 23.06 -25.87 -6.46
C PRO A 403 22.33 -24.53 -6.20
N ARG A 404 21.56 -24.09 -7.20
CA ARG A 404 20.70 -22.90 -7.10
C ARG A 404 19.73 -22.93 -5.90
N THR A 405 19.37 -24.12 -5.45
CA THR A 405 18.56 -24.34 -4.24
C THR A 405 19.38 -25.12 -3.23
N PHE A 406 19.50 -24.62 -2.00
CA PHE A 406 20.18 -25.30 -0.90
C PHE A 406 19.46 -25.04 0.42
N VAL A 407 19.87 -25.75 1.47
CA VAL A 407 19.27 -25.64 2.82
C VAL A 407 20.31 -25.24 3.85
N ILE A 408 19.91 -24.41 4.82
CA ILE A 408 20.67 -24.11 6.03
C ILE A 408 20.06 -24.94 7.16
N THR A 409 20.88 -25.71 7.87
CA THR A 409 20.47 -26.61 8.95
C THR A 409 21.10 -26.18 10.28
N GLY A 410 20.59 -26.67 11.41
CA GLY A 410 21.18 -26.42 12.73
C GLY A 410 20.68 -25.13 13.41
N LEU A 411 19.61 -24.55 12.88
CA LEU A 411 18.88 -23.45 13.50
C LEU A 411 17.79 -24.02 14.40
N THR A 412 17.32 -23.26 15.39
CA THR A 412 16.04 -23.55 16.07
C THR A 412 14.85 -23.21 15.16
N ALA A 413 13.64 -23.67 15.50
CA ALA A 413 12.45 -23.39 14.69
C ALA A 413 12.16 -21.88 14.60
N ARG A 414 12.28 -21.16 15.73
CA ARG A 414 12.16 -19.70 15.78
C ARG A 414 13.24 -19.01 14.93
N GLU A 415 14.51 -19.37 15.10
CA GLU A 415 15.60 -18.78 14.30
C GLU A 415 15.44 -19.03 12.81
N ALA A 416 14.99 -20.22 12.41
CA ALA A 416 14.72 -20.55 11.01
C ALA A 416 13.60 -19.69 10.43
N ASN A 417 12.54 -19.43 11.20
CA ASN A 417 11.43 -18.58 10.79
C ASN A 417 11.84 -17.11 10.70
N ASP A 418 12.41 -16.55 11.77
CA ASP A 418 12.89 -15.17 11.82
C ASP A 418 13.86 -14.89 10.67
N LEU A 419 14.81 -15.81 10.47
CA LEU A 419 15.77 -15.72 9.36
C LEU A 419 15.04 -15.78 8.01
N SER A 420 14.11 -16.72 7.83
CA SER A 420 13.36 -16.84 6.58
C SER A 420 12.51 -15.62 6.27
N GLU A 421 11.92 -14.99 7.28
CA GLU A 421 11.11 -13.78 7.15
C GLU A 421 11.98 -12.58 6.82
N LEU A 422 13.08 -12.38 7.55
CA LEU A 422 14.04 -11.32 7.29
C LEU A 422 14.56 -11.40 5.84
N ILE A 423 14.92 -12.59 5.37
CA ILE A 423 15.40 -12.77 4.00
C ILE A 423 14.26 -12.58 2.97
N ARG A 424 13.07 -13.14 3.23
CA ARG A 424 11.91 -13.00 2.34
C ARG A 424 11.48 -11.56 2.17
N SER A 425 11.59 -10.76 3.23
CA SER A 425 11.25 -9.35 3.24
C SER A 425 12.15 -8.51 2.32
N GLY A 426 13.28 -9.08 1.87
CA GLY A 426 14.23 -8.46 0.96
C GLY A 426 15.13 -7.43 1.64
N SER A 427 16.32 -7.24 1.08
CA SER A 427 17.20 -6.12 1.43
C SER A 427 16.62 -4.83 0.87
N LEU A 428 16.70 -3.74 1.64
CA LEU A 428 16.41 -2.40 1.12
C LEU A 428 17.53 -1.97 0.17
N ALA A 429 17.17 -1.49 -1.02
CA ALA A 429 18.10 -0.96 -2.02
C ALA A 429 18.90 0.23 -1.49
N ALA A 430 18.32 0.99 -0.56
CA ALA A 430 18.99 2.04 0.19
C ALA A 430 18.37 2.23 1.59
N PRO A 431 19.10 2.75 2.58
CA PRO A 431 18.56 3.03 3.91
C PRO A 431 17.43 4.05 3.86
N MET A 432 16.60 4.05 4.90
CA MET A 432 15.48 4.98 5.01
C MET A 432 15.33 5.50 6.43
N THR A 433 15.08 6.80 6.55
CA THR A 433 14.73 7.48 7.80
C THR A 433 13.23 7.74 7.83
N ILE A 434 12.63 7.82 9.02
CA ILE A 434 11.26 8.32 9.16
C ILE A 434 11.37 9.84 9.38
N VAL A 435 10.75 10.61 8.48
CA VAL A 435 10.71 12.08 8.53
C VAL A 435 9.43 12.56 9.22
N GLU A 436 8.32 11.84 9.03
CA GLU A 436 7.04 12.14 9.66
C GLU A 436 6.36 10.87 10.14
N GLN A 437 5.76 10.95 11.33
CA GLN A 437 4.97 9.87 11.93
C GLN A 437 3.66 10.45 12.44
N SER A 438 2.54 9.83 12.07
CA SER A 438 1.22 10.11 12.63
C SER A 438 0.55 8.81 13.06
N VAL A 439 0.00 8.78 14.26
CA VAL A 439 -0.70 7.61 14.81
C VAL A 439 -2.12 8.00 15.16
N ILE A 440 -3.09 7.24 14.66
CA ILE A 440 -4.51 7.45 14.95
C ILE A 440 -5.00 6.23 15.71
N GLY A 441 -5.45 6.44 16.95
CA GLY A 441 -6.00 5.36 17.76
C GLY A 441 -7.32 4.80 17.17
N PRO A 442 -7.60 3.50 17.35
CA PRO A 442 -8.84 2.88 16.85
C PRO A 442 -10.12 3.56 17.34
N THR A 443 -10.11 4.06 18.58
CA THR A 443 -11.24 4.76 19.18
C THR A 443 -11.56 6.07 18.46
N MET A 444 -10.54 6.86 18.11
CA MET A 444 -10.68 8.08 17.32
C MET A 444 -11.19 7.77 15.90
N GLY A 445 -10.67 6.71 15.29
CA GLY A 445 -11.16 6.22 13.99
C GLY A 445 -12.66 5.90 14.02
N ARG A 446 -13.09 5.10 15.01
CA ARG A 446 -14.50 4.73 15.18
C ARG A 446 -15.40 5.94 15.46
N GLU A 447 -14.95 6.88 16.30
CA GLU A 447 -15.71 8.11 16.56
C GLU A 447 -15.86 8.96 15.28
N ASN A 448 -14.79 9.10 14.48
CA ASN A 448 -14.83 9.79 13.19
C ASN A 448 -15.77 9.11 12.20
N LEU A 449 -15.75 7.77 12.14
CA LEU A 449 -16.63 6.98 11.29
C LEU A 449 -18.10 7.19 11.67
N GLU A 450 -18.43 7.08 12.95
CA GLU A 450 -19.79 7.29 13.45
C GLU A 450 -20.26 8.73 13.21
N ALA A 451 -19.43 9.73 13.49
CA ALA A 451 -19.73 11.13 13.24
C ALA A 451 -19.97 11.40 11.74
N GLY A 452 -19.14 10.82 10.87
CA GLY A 452 -19.27 10.88 9.42
C GLY A 452 -20.58 10.27 8.92
N PHE A 453 -20.92 9.06 9.38
CA PHE A 453 -22.19 8.40 9.06
C PHE A 453 -23.40 9.20 9.54
N ARG A 454 -23.37 9.70 10.78
CA ARG A 454 -24.44 10.59 11.30
C ARG A 454 -24.57 11.85 10.44
N GLY A 455 -23.46 12.44 9.99
CA GLY A 455 -23.45 13.60 9.09
C GLY A 455 -24.14 13.32 7.75
N VAL A 456 -23.78 12.23 7.08
CA VAL A 456 -24.42 11.79 5.82
C VAL A 456 -25.91 11.55 6.01
N LEU A 457 -26.30 10.89 7.10
CA LEU A 457 -27.70 10.59 7.42
C LEU A 457 -28.52 11.87 7.63
N VAL A 458 -28.03 12.79 8.46
CA VAL A 458 -28.71 14.07 8.74
C VAL A 458 -28.85 14.89 7.46
N ALA A 459 -27.78 15.03 6.66
CA ALA A 459 -27.82 15.74 5.39
C ALA A 459 -28.85 15.12 4.43
N SER A 460 -28.84 13.79 4.29
CA SER A 460 -29.76 13.07 3.43
C SER A 460 -31.22 13.25 3.88
N VAL A 461 -31.51 13.10 5.16
CA VAL A 461 -32.88 13.26 5.70
C VAL A 461 -33.42 14.67 5.48
N LEU A 462 -32.61 15.71 5.75
CA LEU A 462 -33.02 17.10 5.52
C LEU A 462 -33.33 17.37 4.05
N VAL A 463 -32.49 16.86 3.15
CA VAL A 463 -32.69 16.99 1.70
C VAL A 463 -33.94 16.23 1.23
N LEU A 464 -34.16 15.00 1.70
CA LEU A 464 -35.34 14.21 1.38
C LEU A 464 -36.65 14.90 1.81
N ILE A 465 -36.65 15.49 3.01
CA ILE A 465 -37.78 16.27 3.54
C ILE A 465 -38.04 17.49 2.64
N PHE A 466 -37.01 18.27 2.34
CA PHE A 466 -37.14 19.45 1.48
C PHE A 466 -37.71 19.10 0.11
N MET A 467 -37.18 18.06 -0.54
CA MET A 467 -37.63 17.63 -1.86
C MET A 467 -39.07 17.12 -1.85
N LEU A 468 -39.45 16.36 -0.83
CA LEU A 468 -40.81 15.85 -0.67
C LEU A 468 -41.83 17.00 -0.52
N PHE A 469 -41.54 17.98 0.34
CA PHE A 469 -42.47 19.09 0.58
C PHE A 469 -42.53 20.08 -0.58
N TYR A 470 -41.38 20.41 -1.19
CA TYR A 470 -41.32 21.44 -2.23
C TYR A 470 -41.77 20.93 -3.62
N TYR A 471 -41.42 19.69 -3.98
CA TYR A 471 -41.70 19.11 -5.30
C TYR A 471 -42.76 17.99 -5.31
N ARG A 472 -43.27 17.57 -4.15
CA ARG A 472 -44.35 16.56 -4.00
C ARG A 472 -44.02 15.25 -4.73
N VAL A 473 -44.77 14.90 -5.78
CA VAL A 473 -44.61 13.62 -6.50
C VAL A 473 -43.27 13.57 -7.25
N PHE A 474 -42.83 14.70 -7.81
CA PHE A 474 -41.49 14.80 -8.42
C PHE A 474 -40.40 14.73 -7.34
N GLY A 475 -40.70 15.25 -6.15
CA GLY A 475 -39.87 15.07 -4.96
C GLY A 475 -39.68 13.61 -4.59
N LEU A 476 -40.74 12.80 -4.64
CA LEU A 476 -40.65 11.37 -4.36
C LEU A 476 -39.78 10.62 -5.39
N ALA A 477 -39.89 10.97 -6.68
CA ALA A 477 -39.02 10.43 -7.72
C ALA A 477 -37.54 10.82 -7.51
N ALA A 478 -37.26 12.07 -7.13
CA ALA A 478 -35.92 12.52 -6.80
C ALA A 478 -35.36 11.82 -5.55
N ASN A 479 -36.20 11.60 -4.53
CA ASN A 479 -35.82 10.90 -3.32
C ASN A 479 -35.43 9.44 -3.60
N THR A 480 -36.21 8.73 -4.43
CA THR A 480 -35.84 7.38 -4.88
C THR A 480 -34.52 7.39 -5.63
N ALA A 481 -34.32 8.34 -6.56
CA ALA A 481 -33.06 8.46 -7.29
C ALA A 481 -31.86 8.78 -6.38
N LEU A 482 -32.06 9.61 -5.34
CA LEU A 482 -31.02 9.91 -4.35
C LEU A 482 -30.61 8.66 -3.55
N ILE A 483 -31.59 7.86 -3.10
CA ILE A 483 -31.31 6.59 -2.42
C ILE A 483 -30.53 5.66 -3.36
N MET A 484 -30.94 5.56 -4.63
CA MET A 484 -30.20 4.77 -5.62
C MET A 484 -28.79 5.31 -5.84
N ASN A 485 -28.61 6.64 -5.82
CA ASN A 485 -27.30 7.26 -5.98
C ASN A 485 -26.35 6.81 -4.86
N ILE A 486 -26.80 6.88 -3.62
CA ILE A 486 -26.02 6.46 -2.45
C ILE A 486 -25.66 4.97 -2.54
N LEU A 487 -26.62 4.11 -2.91
CA LEU A 487 -26.36 2.67 -3.09
C LEU A 487 -25.33 2.40 -4.19
N LEU A 488 -25.39 3.12 -5.31
CA LEU A 488 -24.43 2.98 -6.40
C LEU A 488 -23.04 3.48 -6.01
N ILE A 489 -22.93 4.57 -5.23
CA ILE A 489 -21.64 5.02 -4.71
C ILE A 489 -20.99 3.91 -3.88
N PHE A 490 -21.72 3.34 -2.92
CA PHE A 490 -21.20 2.25 -2.09
C PHE A 490 -20.85 0.99 -2.91
N ALA A 491 -21.71 0.60 -3.86
CA ALA A 491 -21.46 -0.56 -4.71
C ALA A 491 -20.19 -0.40 -5.54
N VAL A 492 -19.98 0.77 -6.16
CA VAL A 492 -18.80 1.05 -6.98
C VAL A 492 -17.54 1.06 -6.12
N MET A 493 -17.58 1.69 -4.94
CA MET A 493 -16.44 1.74 -4.02
C MET A 493 -16.07 0.39 -3.42
N SER A 494 -17.03 -0.53 -3.22
CA SER A 494 -16.73 -1.83 -2.61
C SER A 494 -16.27 -2.89 -3.61
N THR A 495 -16.54 -2.73 -4.92
CA THR A 495 -16.28 -3.79 -5.90
C THR A 495 -15.48 -3.41 -7.14
N LEU A 496 -15.65 -2.20 -7.67
CA LEU A 496 -15.04 -1.82 -8.95
C LEU A 496 -13.67 -1.17 -8.78
N ILE A 497 -13.45 -0.51 -7.65
CA ILE A 497 -12.22 0.23 -7.37
C ILE A 497 -11.79 -0.12 -5.94
N PRO A 498 -10.57 -0.64 -5.71
CA PRO A 498 -10.01 -0.81 -4.37
C PRO A 498 -9.59 0.55 -3.82
N ALA A 499 -10.58 1.43 -3.62
CA ALA A 499 -10.39 2.78 -3.12
C ALA A 499 -10.75 2.83 -1.65
N THR A 500 -9.84 3.36 -0.87
CA THR A 500 -9.99 3.53 0.57
C THR A 500 -10.88 4.73 0.87
N LEU A 501 -11.93 4.54 1.66
CA LEU A 501 -12.78 5.61 2.19
C LEU A 501 -12.05 6.32 3.33
N THR A 502 -11.86 7.63 3.21
CA THR A 502 -11.28 8.49 4.26
C THR A 502 -12.34 9.43 4.84
N LEU A 503 -12.03 10.14 5.91
CA LEU A 503 -12.93 11.15 6.47
C LEU A 503 -13.27 12.26 5.44
N PRO A 504 -12.29 12.83 4.70
CA PRO A 504 -12.60 13.67 3.54
C PRO A 504 -13.43 12.94 2.47
N GLY A 505 -13.19 11.66 2.24
CA GLY A 505 -14.03 10.81 1.38
C GLY A 505 -15.52 10.88 1.73
N ILE A 506 -15.86 10.78 3.02
CA ILE A 506 -17.23 10.93 3.54
C ILE A 506 -17.78 12.34 3.23
N VAL A 507 -16.98 13.39 3.41
CA VAL A 507 -17.37 14.76 3.04
C VAL A 507 -17.68 14.85 1.53
N GLY A 508 -16.93 14.14 0.70
CA GLY A 508 -17.21 14.01 -0.74
C GLY A 508 -18.57 13.37 -1.03
N ILE A 509 -18.98 12.36 -0.24
CA ILE A 509 -20.32 11.75 -0.31
C ILE A 509 -21.39 12.76 0.09
N VAL A 510 -21.20 13.50 1.19
CA VAL A 510 -22.13 14.56 1.62
C VAL A 510 -22.28 15.64 0.53
N LEU A 511 -21.17 16.06 -0.08
CA LEU A 511 -21.18 17.03 -1.18
C LEU A 511 -21.94 16.50 -2.40
N THR A 512 -21.73 15.23 -2.76
CA THR A 512 -22.44 14.60 -3.90
C THR A 512 -23.92 14.37 -3.64
N VAL A 513 -24.35 14.15 -2.39
CA VAL A 513 -25.77 14.16 -2.02
C VAL A 513 -26.42 15.51 -2.35
N GLY A 514 -25.75 16.62 -2.06
CA GLY A 514 -26.22 17.96 -2.43
C GLY A 514 -26.31 18.16 -3.94
N MET A 515 -25.24 17.84 -4.67
CA MET A 515 -25.18 18.00 -6.14
C MET A 515 -26.17 17.07 -6.88
N ALA A 516 -26.40 15.85 -6.38
CA ALA A 516 -27.36 14.92 -6.96
C ALA A 516 -28.79 15.47 -6.93
N VAL A 517 -29.12 16.25 -5.91
CA VAL A 517 -30.43 16.91 -5.82
C VAL A 517 -30.50 18.17 -6.68
N ASP A 518 -29.41 18.92 -6.81
CA ASP A 518 -29.36 20.11 -7.68
C ASP A 518 -29.71 19.79 -9.14
N ALA A 519 -29.20 18.67 -9.67
CA ALA A 519 -29.56 18.20 -11.01
C ALA A 519 -31.08 17.98 -11.17
N ASN A 520 -31.73 17.40 -10.14
CA ASN A 520 -33.18 17.19 -10.13
C ASN A 520 -33.94 18.52 -10.01
N VAL A 521 -33.45 19.46 -9.22
CA VAL A 521 -34.01 20.82 -9.08
C VAL A 521 -33.98 21.57 -10.41
N LEU A 522 -32.88 21.51 -11.15
CA LEU A 522 -32.76 22.12 -12.48
C LEU A 522 -33.77 21.55 -13.47
N ILE A 523 -33.90 20.21 -13.52
CA ILE A 523 -34.89 19.54 -14.36
C ILE A 523 -36.31 19.99 -13.98
N PHE A 524 -36.66 19.96 -12.70
CA PHE A 524 -38.01 20.27 -12.26
C PHE A 524 -38.38 21.74 -12.46
N THR A 525 -37.42 22.64 -12.26
CA THR A 525 -37.58 24.07 -12.54
C THR A 525 -37.82 24.29 -14.03
N ARG A 526 -37.03 23.63 -14.90
CA ARG A 526 -37.23 23.74 -16.34
C ARG A 526 -38.60 23.21 -16.76
N ILE A 527 -39.06 22.09 -16.19
CA ILE A 527 -40.41 21.57 -16.44
C ILE A 527 -41.49 22.60 -16.01
N ARG A 528 -41.32 23.24 -14.84
CA ARG A 528 -42.23 24.30 -14.37
C ARG A 528 -42.27 25.50 -15.31
N GLU A 529 -41.12 25.92 -15.85
CA GLU A 529 -41.04 27.01 -16.83
C GLU A 529 -41.81 26.67 -18.11
N GLU A 530 -41.61 25.47 -18.67
CA GLU A 530 -42.33 25.05 -19.88
C GLU A 530 -43.85 24.94 -19.64
N LEU A 531 -44.27 24.46 -18.46
CA LEU A 531 -45.67 24.45 -18.05
C LEU A 531 -46.25 25.87 -17.93
N GLY A 532 -45.48 26.81 -17.36
CA GLY A 532 -45.86 28.22 -17.25
C GLY A 532 -46.01 28.92 -18.61
N ASN A 533 -45.24 28.48 -19.61
CA ASN A 533 -45.34 28.90 -21.01
C ASN A 533 -46.53 28.28 -21.77
N GLY A 534 -47.33 27.44 -21.10
CA GLY A 534 -48.53 26.82 -21.68
C GLY A 534 -48.28 25.54 -22.46
N MET A 535 -47.10 24.92 -22.36
CA MET A 535 -46.84 23.63 -23.01
C MET A 535 -47.67 22.50 -22.36
N PRO A 536 -48.16 21.53 -23.16
CA PRO A 536 -48.83 20.35 -22.64
C PRO A 536 -47.94 19.58 -21.64
N PRO A 537 -48.52 19.04 -20.54
CA PRO A 537 -47.81 18.29 -19.50
C PRO A 537 -46.75 17.28 -19.99
N GLN A 538 -47.10 16.44 -20.96
CA GLN A 538 -46.17 15.43 -21.50
C GLN A 538 -45.01 16.04 -22.30
N GLN A 539 -45.28 17.11 -23.05
CA GLN A 539 -44.26 17.81 -23.83
C GLN A 539 -43.34 18.64 -22.91
N ALA A 540 -43.89 19.23 -21.85
CA ALA A 540 -43.11 19.97 -20.86
C ALA A 540 -42.10 19.09 -20.13
N ILE A 541 -42.49 17.85 -19.78
CA ILE A 541 -41.55 16.87 -19.20
C ILE A 541 -40.42 16.56 -20.18
N ASP A 542 -40.74 16.20 -21.43
CA ASP A 542 -39.72 15.83 -22.42
C ASP A 542 -38.76 16.99 -22.73
N ALA A 543 -39.30 18.19 -22.95
CA ALA A 543 -38.51 19.39 -23.17
C ALA A 543 -37.66 19.77 -21.96
N GLY A 544 -38.20 19.61 -20.74
CA GLY A 544 -37.48 19.87 -19.50
C GLY A 544 -36.23 19.01 -19.35
N TYR A 545 -36.34 17.69 -19.52
CA TYR A 545 -35.19 16.79 -19.46
C TYR A 545 -34.18 17.03 -20.60
N ASN A 546 -34.64 17.27 -21.82
CA ASN A 546 -33.74 17.50 -22.96
C ASN A 546 -32.96 18.83 -22.83
N ARG A 547 -33.60 19.90 -22.33
CA ARG A 547 -32.94 21.20 -22.14
C ARG A 547 -32.04 21.23 -20.90
N ALA A 548 -32.47 20.62 -19.80
CA ALA A 548 -31.67 20.59 -18.58
C ALA A 548 -30.41 19.73 -18.72
N PHE A 549 -30.40 18.73 -19.62
CA PHE A 549 -29.28 17.83 -19.84
C PHE A 549 -27.96 18.56 -20.10
N THR A 550 -27.93 19.56 -21.00
CA THR A 550 -26.68 20.25 -21.36
C THR A 550 -26.12 21.01 -20.16
N THR A 551 -26.97 21.72 -19.42
CA THR A 551 -26.55 22.46 -18.22
C THR A 551 -26.02 21.53 -17.13
N ILE A 552 -26.69 20.39 -16.91
CA ILE A 552 -26.26 19.39 -15.91
C ILE A 552 -24.96 18.74 -16.33
N PHE A 553 -24.80 18.43 -17.62
CA PHE A 553 -23.58 17.85 -18.16
C PHE A 553 -22.40 18.80 -17.99
N ASP A 554 -22.57 20.07 -18.37
CA ASP A 554 -21.50 21.08 -18.28
C ASP A 554 -21.07 21.33 -16.82
N ALA A 555 -22.03 21.46 -15.89
CA ALA A 555 -21.75 21.67 -14.46
C ALA A 555 -21.04 20.47 -13.79
N ASN A 556 -21.44 19.25 -14.15
CA ASN A 556 -20.82 18.04 -13.60
C ASN A 556 -19.46 17.73 -14.24
N LEU A 557 -19.31 17.97 -15.55
CA LEU A 557 -18.04 17.73 -16.25
C LEU A 557 -16.93 18.62 -15.71
N THR A 558 -17.22 19.90 -15.45
CA THR A 558 -16.24 20.83 -14.85
C THR A 558 -15.80 20.36 -13.45
N THR A 559 -16.74 19.97 -12.60
CA THR A 559 -16.44 19.41 -11.29
C THR A 559 -15.68 18.08 -11.37
N PHE A 560 -16.01 17.23 -12.34
CA PHE A 560 -15.33 15.98 -12.59
C PHE A 560 -13.87 16.19 -13.01
N LEU A 561 -13.59 17.19 -13.86
CA LEU A 561 -12.22 17.54 -14.24
C LEU A 561 -11.40 18.03 -13.04
N VAL A 562 -11.98 18.81 -12.14
CA VAL A 562 -11.33 19.20 -10.88
C VAL A 562 -11.00 17.96 -10.04
N ALA A 563 -11.94 17.03 -9.93
CA ALA A 563 -11.73 15.78 -9.20
C ALA A 563 -10.62 14.92 -9.83
N VAL A 564 -10.52 14.86 -11.16
CA VAL A 564 -9.41 14.19 -11.87
C VAL A 564 -8.06 14.83 -11.53
N VAL A 565 -7.98 16.17 -11.50
CA VAL A 565 -6.75 16.87 -11.12
C VAL A 565 -6.38 16.52 -9.67
N LEU A 566 -7.34 16.57 -8.74
CA LEU A 566 -7.12 16.17 -7.34
C LEU A 566 -6.71 14.70 -7.21
N PHE A 567 -7.22 13.80 -8.05
CA PHE A 567 -6.83 12.39 -8.05
C PHE A 567 -5.38 12.16 -8.51
N THR A 568 -4.94 12.93 -9.51
CA THR A 568 -3.58 12.79 -10.07
C THR A 568 -2.50 13.44 -9.23
N ILE A 569 -2.80 14.56 -8.57
CA ILE A 569 -1.82 15.36 -7.80
C ILE A 569 -1.94 15.12 -6.29
N GLY A 570 -3.16 14.84 -5.80
CA GLY A 570 -3.43 14.66 -4.38
C GLY A 570 -2.86 13.36 -3.84
N THR A 571 -2.46 13.41 -2.56
CA THR A 571 -1.97 12.26 -1.79
C THR A 571 -2.92 11.93 -0.65
N GLY A 572 -2.85 10.68 -0.15
CA GLY A 572 -3.57 10.20 1.03
C GLY A 572 -5.06 10.60 1.05
N PRO A 573 -5.54 11.37 2.05
CA PRO A 573 -6.96 11.71 2.21
C PRO A 573 -7.58 12.51 1.06
N VAL A 574 -6.82 13.38 0.39
CA VAL A 574 -7.32 14.21 -0.73
C VAL A 574 -7.64 13.34 -1.94
N LYS A 575 -6.83 12.31 -2.18
CA LYS A 575 -7.07 11.33 -3.23
C LYS A 575 -8.36 10.53 -2.95
N GLY A 576 -8.58 10.11 -1.70
CA GLY A 576 -9.84 9.49 -1.26
C GLY A 576 -11.06 10.38 -1.55
N PHE A 577 -11.02 11.66 -1.18
CA PHE A 577 -12.07 12.64 -1.51
C PHE A 577 -12.32 12.76 -3.02
N SER A 578 -11.26 12.80 -3.82
CA SER A 578 -11.41 12.92 -5.28
C SER A 578 -12.11 11.71 -5.91
N VAL A 579 -11.83 10.50 -5.42
CA VAL A 579 -12.47 9.26 -5.91
C VAL A 579 -13.95 9.23 -5.56
N THR A 580 -14.32 9.55 -4.31
CA THR A 580 -15.73 9.58 -3.91
C THR A 580 -16.51 10.65 -4.69
N LEU A 581 -15.90 11.80 -4.94
CA LEU A 581 -16.46 12.87 -5.76
C LEU A 581 -16.66 12.44 -7.22
N MET A 582 -15.66 11.81 -7.85
CA MET A 582 -15.75 11.31 -9.22
C MET A 582 -16.87 10.27 -9.39
N ILE A 583 -16.91 9.28 -8.49
CA ILE A 583 -17.93 8.23 -8.49
C ILE A 583 -19.31 8.85 -8.28
N GLY A 584 -19.44 9.73 -7.29
CA GLY A 584 -20.70 10.39 -6.96
C GLY A 584 -21.23 11.29 -8.08
N ILE A 585 -20.35 11.96 -8.85
CA ILE A 585 -20.76 12.74 -10.03
C ILE A 585 -21.30 11.81 -11.13
N ILE A 586 -20.57 10.74 -11.47
CA ILE A 586 -21.00 9.80 -12.53
C ILE A 586 -22.34 9.14 -12.17
N THR A 587 -22.45 8.63 -10.93
CA THR A 587 -23.65 7.97 -10.43
C THR A 587 -24.82 8.93 -10.30
N SER A 588 -24.58 10.19 -9.89
CA SER A 588 -25.64 11.19 -9.76
C SER A 588 -26.17 11.62 -11.12
N MET A 589 -25.32 11.79 -12.13
CA MET A 589 -25.77 12.06 -13.51
C MET A 589 -26.65 10.93 -14.04
N PHE A 590 -26.25 9.67 -13.82
CA PHE A 590 -27.05 8.52 -14.23
C PHE A 590 -28.42 8.50 -13.52
N THR A 591 -28.44 8.65 -12.19
CA THR A 591 -29.68 8.59 -11.41
C THR A 591 -30.60 9.80 -11.67
N ALA A 592 -30.06 11.01 -11.84
CA ALA A 592 -30.83 12.22 -12.09
C ALA A 592 -31.33 12.36 -13.54
N ILE A 593 -30.62 11.82 -14.54
CA ILE A 593 -31.01 11.95 -15.95
C ILE A 593 -31.82 10.74 -16.42
N VAL A 594 -31.36 9.54 -16.07
CA VAL A 594 -31.96 8.28 -16.53
C VAL A 594 -32.94 7.74 -15.49
N GLY A 595 -32.54 7.73 -14.21
CA GLY A 595 -33.34 7.19 -13.12
C GLY A 595 -34.65 7.96 -12.88
N THR A 596 -34.57 9.26 -12.60
CA THR A 596 -35.78 10.07 -12.35
C THR A 596 -36.69 10.16 -13.58
N ARG A 597 -36.13 10.25 -14.80
CA ARG A 597 -36.93 10.28 -16.03
C ARG A 597 -37.69 8.96 -16.22
N ALA A 598 -37.08 7.81 -15.90
CA ALA A 598 -37.76 6.53 -15.93
C ALA A 598 -38.87 6.44 -14.85
N LEU A 599 -38.61 6.90 -13.62
CA LEU A 599 -39.63 6.94 -12.56
C LEU A 599 -40.81 7.85 -12.91
N VAL A 600 -40.54 9.06 -13.42
CA VAL A 600 -41.58 9.99 -13.88
C VAL A 600 -42.36 9.40 -15.05
N ASN A 601 -41.70 8.65 -15.95
CA ASN A 601 -42.35 7.93 -17.03
C ASN A 601 -43.25 6.80 -16.52
N VAL A 602 -42.85 6.05 -15.49
CA VAL A 602 -43.71 5.02 -14.88
C VAL A 602 -44.97 5.64 -14.25
N ILE A 603 -44.84 6.81 -13.62
CA ILE A 603 -45.95 7.47 -12.92
C ILE A 603 -46.91 8.16 -13.91
N TYR A 604 -46.36 8.88 -14.91
CA TYR A 604 -47.12 9.77 -15.79
C TYR A 604 -47.12 9.35 -17.28
N GLY A 605 -46.32 8.37 -17.68
CA GLY A 605 -46.17 7.97 -19.09
C GLY A 605 -47.45 7.39 -19.69
N GLY A 606 -47.79 7.85 -20.90
CA GLY A 606 -48.94 7.35 -21.67
C GLY A 606 -50.32 7.67 -21.10
N ARG A 607 -50.42 8.52 -20.06
CA ARG A 607 -51.68 9.02 -19.50
C ARG A 607 -51.98 10.43 -20.03
N ASP A 608 -53.24 10.70 -20.34
CA ASP A 608 -53.73 12.06 -20.62
C ASP A 608 -53.86 12.83 -19.30
N ILE A 609 -52.87 13.66 -19.02
CA ILE A 609 -52.76 14.40 -17.75
C ILE A 609 -53.04 15.86 -18.02
N GLN A 610 -54.03 16.42 -17.30
CA GLN A 610 -54.34 17.85 -17.37
C GLN A 610 -53.57 18.70 -16.34
N LYS A 611 -53.08 18.08 -15.24
CA LYS A 611 -52.31 18.76 -14.18
C LYS A 611 -51.22 17.87 -13.62
N ILE A 612 -50.02 18.44 -13.44
CA ILE A 612 -48.87 17.76 -12.85
C ILE A 612 -48.66 18.25 -11.41
N SER A 613 -48.44 17.33 -10.46
CA SER A 613 -48.08 17.66 -9.08
C SER A 613 -46.57 17.91 -8.95
N ILE A 614 -46.10 19.08 -9.40
CA ILE A 614 -44.69 19.50 -9.36
C ILE A 614 -44.46 20.73 -8.47
N GLY A 615 -45.44 21.17 -7.67
CA GLY A 615 -45.38 22.41 -6.87
C GLY A 615 -45.99 23.62 -7.58
N SER A 616 -45.90 24.82 -7.00
CA SER A 616 -46.49 26.04 -7.58
C SER A 616 -45.70 26.51 -8.81
N TYR A 617 -46.40 26.82 -9.90
CA TYR A 617 -45.84 27.48 -11.09
C TYR A 617 -46.79 28.60 -11.52
N GLY A 618 -46.24 29.79 -11.76
CA GLY A 618 -47.02 30.98 -12.13
C GLY A 618 -47.53 30.89 -13.57
N HIS A 619 -48.82 31.17 -13.77
CA HIS A 619 -49.40 31.30 -15.11
C HIS A 619 -48.94 32.65 -15.69
N LEU A 620 -47.99 32.66 -16.63
CA LEU A 620 -47.50 33.90 -17.28
C LEU A 620 -48.44 34.44 -18.38
N LEU A 621 -49.66 33.92 -18.47
CA LEU A 621 -50.63 34.25 -19.53
C LEU A 621 -51.90 34.88 -18.95
N SER A 622 -51.82 36.16 -18.55
CA SER A 622 -52.97 37.08 -18.54
C SER A 622 -52.50 38.55 -18.40
N LYS A 623 -51.76 39.07 -19.38
CA LYS A 623 -51.56 40.53 -19.49
C LYS A 623 -51.23 41.04 -20.91
N LYS A 624 -51.78 40.42 -21.96
CA LYS A 624 -51.58 40.87 -23.35
C LYS A 624 -52.86 40.91 -24.22
N SER A 625 -54.03 41.13 -23.64
CA SER A 625 -55.24 41.47 -24.39
C SER A 625 -55.99 42.60 -23.70
N GLY A 626 -55.61 43.84 -24.04
CA GLY A 626 -56.27 45.01 -23.47
C GLY A 626 -55.65 46.34 -23.86
N VAL A 627 -55.08 46.46 -25.06
CA VAL A 627 -54.89 47.76 -25.73
C VAL A 627 -55.01 47.53 -27.23
N GLU A 628 -56.24 47.66 -27.74
CA GLU A 628 -56.51 48.31 -29.03
C GLU A 628 -58.01 48.67 -29.12
N ALA A 629 -58.26 49.90 -29.57
CA ALA A 629 -59.54 50.52 -29.97
C ALA A 629 -60.50 51.05 -28.88
N ALA A 630 -60.26 52.31 -28.45
CA ALA A 630 -61.17 53.44 -28.68
C ALA A 630 -60.40 54.76 -28.54
#